data_AF-A0A0N4VM83-F1
#
_entry.id   AF-A0A0N4VM83-F1
#
_cell.length_a   1.000
_cell.length_b   1.000
_cell.length_c   1.000
_cell.angle_alpha   90.00
_cell.angle_beta   90.00
_cell.angle_gamma   90.00
#
_symmetry.space_group_name_H-M   'P 1'
#
loop_
_entity.id
_entity.type
_entity.pdbx_description
1 polymer ?
#
loop_
_entity_poly.entity_id
_entity_poly.type
_entity_poly.pdbx_seq_one_letter_code
_entity_poly.pdbx_strand_id
1 'polypeptide(L)'
;NLYGIFFHKEFCENYVHCAKKLEQKQRECLELQIKRSTHLKNNCSNLSQPYRALELRKTELYRDCVQERMADFPTNMDTEHQACARMSKKYVSSSSKMSKRQQKRLSRRKKNQKNRELKECRMNAKLWHKHCRRLAKCCPVYNQLVHHKLTSF
;
A
#
# COMPACT_ATOMS: atom_id res chain seq x y z
N ASN A 1 -25.91 22.45 2.26
CA ASN A 1 -25.59 21.04 2.60
C ASN A 1 -24.07 20.86 2.69
N LEU A 2 -23.46 21.26 3.81
CA LEU A 2 -21.99 21.22 4.02
C LEU A 2 -21.49 19.82 4.44
N TYR A 3 -22.40 18.89 4.75
CA TYR A 3 -22.05 17.57 5.26
C TYR A 3 -21.44 16.64 4.20
N GLY A 4 -21.72 16.80 2.91
CA GLY A 4 -21.11 15.96 1.85
C GLY A 4 -19.62 16.25 1.60
N ILE A 5 -19.15 17.46 1.96
CA ILE A 5 -17.86 18.00 1.54
C ILE A 5 -16.67 17.37 2.31
N PHE A 6 -16.88 16.97 3.57
CA PHE A 6 -15.78 16.47 4.41
C PHE A 6 -15.45 14.98 4.22
N PHE A 7 -16.39 14.20 3.68
CA PHE A 7 -16.28 12.74 3.71
C PHE A 7 -15.34 12.14 2.65
N HIS A 8 -15.19 12.80 1.49
CA HIS A 8 -14.35 12.28 0.40
C HIS A 8 -12.86 12.43 0.69
N LYS A 9 -12.49 13.47 1.43
CA LYS A 9 -11.10 13.72 1.85
C LYS A 9 -10.60 12.62 2.79
N GLU A 10 -11.44 12.19 3.75
CA GLU A 10 -11.13 11.11 4.69
C GLU A 10 -10.76 9.80 3.98
N PHE A 11 -11.41 9.47 2.85
CA PHE A 11 -11.09 8.26 2.10
C PHE A 11 -9.72 8.33 1.42
N CYS A 12 -9.36 9.48 0.86
CA CYS A 12 -8.03 9.69 0.29
C CYS A 12 -6.94 9.73 1.36
N GLU A 13 -7.21 10.35 2.52
CA GLU A 13 -6.29 10.33 3.67
C GLU A 13 -6.04 8.90 4.17
N ASN A 14 -7.10 8.08 4.27
CA ASN A 14 -6.99 6.66 4.61
C ASN A 14 -6.14 5.89 3.58
N TYR A 15 -6.31 6.18 2.29
CA TYR A 15 -5.47 5.62 1.23
C TYR A 15 -4.00 6.05 1.39
N VAL A 16 -3.73 7.35 1.58
CA VAL A 16 -2.35 7.87 1.75
C VAL A 16 -1.68 7.24 2.95
N HIS A 17 -2.37 7.14 4.08
CA HIS A 17 -1.86 6.46 5.27
C HIS A 17 -1.53 4.98 5.01
N CYS A 18 -2.39 4.28 4.25
CA CYS A 18 -2.13 2.91 3.84
C CYS A 18 -0.91 2.82 2.92
N ALA A 19 -0.84 3.68 1.89
CA ALA A 19 0.23 3.70 0.91
C ALA A 19 1.59 3.99 1.56
N LYS A 20 1.65 4.90 2.54
CA LYS A 20 2.86 5.15 3.34
C LYS A 20 3.34 3.90 4.09
N LYS A 21 2.41 3.13 4.69
CA LYS A 21 2.76 1.85 5.34
C LYS A 21 3.21 0.80 4.33
N LEU A 22 2.56 0.72 3.17
CA LEU A 22 2.96 -0.20 2.09
C LEU A 22 4.37 0.11 1.60
N GLU A 23 4.69 1.38 1.36
CA GLU A 23 6.02 1.83 0.97
C GLU A 23 7.08 1.39 1.97
N GLN A 24 6.85 1.65 3.26
CA GLN A 24 7.76 1.20 4.32
C GLN A 24 7.99 -0.32 4.25
N LYS A 25 6.93 -1.12 4.06
CA LYS A 25 7.06 -2.58 3.92
C LYS A 25 7.79 -2.99 2.65
N GLN A 26 7.62 -2.29 1.54
CA GLN A 26 8.37 -2.57 0.30
C GLN A 26 9.86 -2.25 0.47
N ARG A 27 10.21 -1.14 1.13
CA ARG A 27 11.60 -0.78 1.48
C ARG A 27 12.24 -1.85 2.37
N GLU A 28 11.57 -2.24 3.46
CA GLU A 28 12.03 -3.34 4.34
C GLU A 28 12.33 -4.63 3.53
N CYS A 29 11.44 -5.00 2.60
CA CYS A 29 11.65 -6.21 1.79
C CYS A 29 12.80 -6.06 0.78
N LEU A 30 12.99 -4.87 0.20
CA LEU A 30 14.10 -4.60 -0.72
C LEU A 30 15.44 -4.67 0.00
N GLU A 31 15.56 -4.09 1.19
CA GLU A 31 16.78 -4.19 2.00
C GLU A 31 17.12 -5.64 2.36
N LEU A 32 16.12 -6.43 2.79
CA LEU A 32 16.29 -7.86 3.05
C LEU A 32 16.71 -8.64 1.80
N GLN A 33 16.22 -8.24 0.62
CA GLN A 33 16.59 -8.84 -0.65
C GLN A 33 18.01 -8.47 -1.07
N ILE A 34 18.43 -7.21 -0.93
CA ILE A 34 19.79 -6.73 -1.24
C ILE A 34 20.82 -7.43 -0.36
N LYS A 35 20.56 -7.51 0.96
CA LYS A 35 21.41 -8.24 1.92
C LYS A 35 21.57 -9.73 1.58
N ARG A 36 20.70 -10.27 0.72
CA ARG A 36 20.70 -11.68 0.32
C ARG A 36 21.26 -11.88 -1.10
N SER A 37 21.02 -10.97 -2.04
CA SER A 37 21.51 -11.08 -3.42
C SER A 37 23.03 -10.98 -3.50
N THR A 38 23.66 -10.30 -2.55
CA THR A 38 25.13 -10.34 -2.34
C THR A 38 25.69 -11.76 -2.17
N HIS A 39 24.86 -12.76 -1.86
CA HIS A 39 25.27 -14.15 -1.64
C HIS A 39 24.75 -15.16 -2.68
N LEU A 40 23.91 -14.78 -3.66
CA LEU A 40 23.24 -15.72 -4.58
C LEU A 40 23.33 -15.26 -6.06
N LYS A 41 24.22 -15.89 -6.83
CA LYS A 41 24.40 -15.69 -8.29
C LYS A 41 23.40 -16.52 -9.13
N ASN A 42 22.10 -16.31 -8.98
CA ASN A 42 21.10 -16.97 -9.85
C ASN A 42 20.38 -15.94 -10.73
N ASN A 43 20.45 -16.11 -12.05
CA ASN A 43 19.94 -15.16 -13.06
C ASN A 43 18.46 -14.79 -12.92
N CYS A 44 17.61 -15.69 -12.43
CA CYS A 44 16.18 -15.42 -12.23
C CYS A 44 15.89 -14.54 -10.99
N SER A 45 16.79 -14.53 -10.00
CA SER A 45 16.71 -13.64 -8.83
C SER A 45 17.01 -12.17 -9.19
N ASN A 46 17.74 -11.96 -10.29
CA ASN A 46 18.18 -10.63 -10.71
C ASN A 46 17.03 -9.74 -11.22
N LEU A 47 15.99 -10.32 -11.84
CA LEU A 47 14.80 -9.56 -12.27
C LEU A 47 13.82 -9.25 -11.13
N SER A 48 13.89 -10.02 -10.04
CA SER A 48 13.02 -9.82 -8.89
C SER A 48 13.28 -8.49 -8.17
N GLN A 49 14.51 -7.98 -8.16
CA GLN A 49 14.83 -6.75 -7.43
C GLN A 49 14.38 -5.50 -8.19
N PRO A 50 14.69 -5.31 -9.49
CA PRO A 50 14.18 -4.21 -10.30
C PRO A 50 12.65 -4.14 -10.30
N TYR A 51 11.96 -5.28 -10.42
CA TYR A 51 10.49 -5.31 -10.37
C TYR A 51 9.96 -4.76 -9.03
N ARG A 52 10.58 -5.12 -7.90
CA ARG A 52 10.16 -4.65 -6.58
C ARG A 52 10.47 -3.17 -6.37
N ALA A 53 11.60 -2.68 -6.91
CA ALA A 53 11.90 -1.26 -6.94
C ALA A 53 10.87 -0.48 -7.76
N LEU A 54 10.41 -1.03 -8.89
CA LEU A 54 9.34 -0.44 -9.69
C LEU A 54 8.00 -0.41 -8.93
N GLU A 55 7.62 -1.47 -8.23
CA GLU A 55 6.40 -1.49 -7.40
C GLU A 55 6.47 -0.45 -6.26
N LEU A 56 7.63 -0.30 -5.63
CA LEU A 56 7.90 0.74 -4.64
C LEU A 56 7.70 2.13 -5.27
N ARG A 57 8.38 2.39 -6.40
CA ARG A 57 8.30 3.68 -7.09
C ARG A 57 6.87 4.03 -7.51
N LYS A 58 6.12 3.04 -8.00
CA LYS A 58 4.70 3.19 -8.33
C LYS A 58 3.86 3.58 -7.10
N THR A 59 4.16 2.99 -5.94
CA THR A 59 3.46 3.28 -4.68
C THR A 59 3.76 4.69 -4.19
N GLU A 60 5.03 5.11 -4.22
CA GLU A 60 5.45 6.49 -3.91
C GLU A 60 4.70 7.49 -4.79
N LEU A 61 4.77 7.32 -6.12
CA LEU A 61 4.16 8.23 -7.08
C LEU A 61 2.65 8.38 -6.85
N TYR A 62 1.90 7.29 -6.69
CA TYR A 62 0.46 7.41 -6.46
C TYR A 62 0.13 8.04 -5.11
N ARG A 63 0.91 7.75 -4.06
CA ARG A 63 0.73 8.40 -2.76
C ARG A 63 0.93 9.90 -2.90
N ASP A 64 2.05 10.32 -3.49
CA ASP A 64 2.44 11.73 -3.61
C ASP A 64 1.42 12.48 -4.47
N CYS A 65 1.05 11.92 -5.62
CA CYS A 65 0.02 12.52 -6.47
C CYS A 65 -1.34 12.66 -5.77
N VAL A 66 -1.77 11.66 -4.97
CA VAL A 66 -3.01 11.80 -4.19
C VAL A 66 -2.85 12.84 -3.10
N GLN A 67 -1.71 12.88 -2.42
CA GLN A 67 -1.45 13.80 -1.32
C GLN A 67 -1.41 15.26 -1.78
N GLU A 68 -0.81 15.53 -2.92
CA GLU A 68 -0.76 16.87 -3.50
C GLU A 68 -2.14 17.31 -3.99
N ARG A 69 -2.86 16.45 -4.71
CA ARG A 69 -4.11 16.83 -5.38
C ARG A 69 -5.36 16.71 -4.52
N MET A 70 -5.30 16.11 -3.33
CA MET A 70 -6.49 15.95 -2.50
C MET A 70 -7.09 17.25 -1.99
N ALA A 71 -6.30 18.32 -1.90
CA ALA A 71 -6.77 19.64 -1.47
C ALA A 71 -7.62 20.33 -2.56
N ASP A 72 -7.26 20.10 -3.83
CA ASP A 72 -7.86 20.77 -4.99
C ASP A 72 -9.02 19.98 -5.60
N PHE A 73 -9.32 18.80 -5.04
CA PHE A 73 -10.26 17.88 -5.64
C PHE A 73 -11.71 18.20 -5.28
N PRO A 74 -12.61 18.39 -6.25
CA PRO A 74 -14.01 18.72 -5.98
C PRO A 74 -14.69 17.56 -5.24
N THR A 75 -15.37 17.91 -4.15
CA THR A 75 -15.97 16.98 -3.19
C THR A 75 -17.30 16.37 -3.66
N ASN A 76 -17.77 16.75 -4.85
CA ASN A 76 -19.07 16.35 -5.39
C ASN A 76 -19.03 15.04 -6.20
N MET A 77 -18.08 14.14 -5.93
CA MET A 77 -18.00 12.87 -6.64
C MET A 77 -18.92 11.83 -6.01
N ASP A 78 -19.87 11.31 -6.79
CA ASP A 78 -20.72 10.17 -6.45
C ASP A 78 -19.87 8.91 -6.23
N THR A 79 -19.34 8.78 -5.03
CA THR A 79 -18.74 7.54 -4.54
C THR A 79 -19.77 6.86 -3.66
N GLU A 80 -19.87 5.53 -3.72
CA GLU A 80 -20.72 4.74 -2.82
C GLU A 80 -20.29 4.92 -1.36
N HIS A 81 -20.67 6.04 -0.75
CA HIS A 81 -20.12 6.55 0.50
C HIS A 81 -20.23 5.52 1.63
N GLN A 82 -21.36 4.80 1.71
CA GLN A 82 -21.58 3.76 2.70
C GLN A 82 -20.65 2.55 2.52
N ALA A 83 -20.40 2.12 1.27
CA ALA A 83 -19.48 1.03 0.98
C ALA A 83 -18.05 1.43 1.36
N CYS A 84 -17.66 2.66 1.04
CA CYS A 84 -16.36 3.22 1.38
C CYS A 84 -16.17 3.43 2.88
N ALA A 85 -17.16 3.92 3.60
CA ALA A 85 -17.14 4.03 5.06
C ALA A 85 -16.93 2.67 5.73
N ARG A 86 -17.63 1.62 5.27
CA ARG A 86 -17.44 0.24 5.78
C ARG A 86 -16.01 -0.26 5.51
N MET A 87 -15.46 0.03 4.33
CA MET A 87 -14.10 -0.36 3.95
C MET A 87 -13.03 0.36 4.79
N SER A 88 -13.19 1.67 5.02
CA SER A 88 -12.30 2.47 5.87
C SER A 88 -12.35 2.04 7.34
N LYS A 89 -13.54 1.82 7.91
CA LYS A 89 -13.67 1.29 9.28
C LYS A 89 -13.02 -0.09 9.43
N LYS A 90 -13.19 -0.96 8.43
CA LYS A 90 -12.53 -2.27 8.40
C LYS A 90 -11.01 -2.13 8.30
N TYR A 91 -10.49 -1.12 7.62
CA TYR A 91 -9.06 -0.83 7.56
C TYR A 91 -8.49 -0.41 8.92
N VAL A 92 -9.10 0.59 9.58
CA VAL A 92 -8.65 1.08 10.89
C VAL A 92 -8.59 -0.08 11.90
N SER A 93 -9.63 -0.92 11.92
CA SER A 93 -9.71 -2.08 12.81
C SER A 93 -8.81 -3.27 12.41
N SER A 94 -8.51 -3.47 11.13
CA SER A 94 -7.64 -4.57 10.67
C SER A 94 -6.15 -4.23 10.76
N SER A 95 -5.79 -2.96 10.56
CA SER A 95 -4.40 -2.48 10.66
C SER A 95 -3.85 -2.65 12.07
N SER A 96 -4.67 -2.39 13.10
CA SER A 96 -4.34 -2.59 14.51
C SER A 96 -4.17 -4.08 14.88
N LYS A 97 -5.02 -4.96 14.33
CA LYS A 97 -4.91 -6.42 14.52
C LYS A 97 -3.70 -7.02 13.82
N MET A 98 -3.34 -6.53 12.63
CA MET A 98 -2.20 -7.02 11.87
C MET A 98 -0.88 -6.66 12.55
N SER A 99 -0.77 -5.45 13.12
CA SER A 99 0.39 -5.01 13.92
C SER A 99 0.65 -5.94 15.13
N LYS A 100 -0.40 -6.26 15.90
CA LYS A 100 -0.30 -7.16 17.06
C LYS A 100 0.13 -8.59 16.69
N ARG A 101 -0.35 -9.11 15.54
CA ARG A 101 -0.02 -10.47 15.08
C ARG A 101 1.42 -10.57 14.56
N GLN A 102 1.97 -9.49 14.01
CA GLN A 102 3.38 -9.41 13.60
C GLN A 102 4.32 -9.39 14.81
N GLN A 103 4.02 -8.61 15.85
CA GLN A 103 4.82 -8.59 17.09
C GLN A 103 4.90 -9.98 17.75
N LYS A 104 3.80 -10.74 17.76
CA LYS A 104 3.74 -12.07 18.39
C LYS A 104 4.50 -13.17 17.63
N ARG A 105 4.82 -12.97 16.34
CA ARG A 105 5.54 -13.95 15.51
C ARG A 105 7.05 -13.77 15.54
N LEU A 106 7.54 -12.57 15.80
CA LEU A 106 8.98 -12.26 15.91
C LEU A 106 9.65 -12.95 17.12
N SER A 107 8.89 -13.36 18.14
CA SER A 107 9.44 -13.93 19.38
C SER A 107 9.71 -15.44 19.36
N ARG A 108 9.39 -16.17 18.28
CA ARG A 108 9.55 -17.64 18.25
C ARG A 108 10.25 -18.14 16.97
N ARG A 109 11.52 -18.57 17.14
CA ARG A 109 12.27 -19.67 16.47
C ARG A 109 13.52 -19.26 15.67
N LYS A 110 14.67 -19.83 16.08
CA LYS A 110 15.97 -19.80 15.38
C LYS A 110 16.27 -21.15 14.71
N LYS A 111 16.34 -21.13 13.36
CA LYS A 111 17.08 -21.95 12.35
C LYS A 111 16.24 -21.93 11.06
N ASN A 112 16.82 -21.52 9.92
CA ASN A 112 16.14 -21.12 8.66
C ASN A 112 15.43 -19.75 8.65
N GLN A 113 15.91 -18.81 9.46
CA GLN A 113 15.31 -17.50 9.70
C GLN A 113 15.29 -16.58 8.47
N LYS A 114 16.41 -16.40 7.76
CA LYS A 114 16.53 -15.44 6.64
C LYS A 114 15.61 -15.73 5.44
N ASN A 115 15.43 -17.00 5.07
CA ASN A 115 14.51 -17.39 3.98
C ASN A 115 13.04 -17.17 4.35
N ARG A 116 12.70 -17.39 5.62
CA ARG A 116 11.35 -17.13 6.13
C ARG A 116 11.07 -15.65 6.26
N GLU A 117 12.03 -14.85 6.70
CA GLU A 117 11.91 -13.40 6.85
C GLU A 117 11.60 -12.70 5.52
N LEU A 118 12.36 -12.99 4.45
CA LEU A 118 12.07 -12.37 3.15
C LEU A 118 10.72 -12.84 2.58
N LYS A 119 10.37 -14.12 2.73
CA LYS A 119 9.09 -14.67 2.28
C LYS A 119 7.92 -14.03 3.06
N GLU A 120 8.05 -13.90 4.38
CA GLU A 120 7.07 -13.26 5.24
C GLU A 120 6.94 -11.78 4.93
N CYS A 121 8.04 -11.09 4.69
CA CYS A 121 8.04 -9.69 4.25
C CYS A 121 7.23 -9.54 2.96
N ARG A 122 7.53 -10.35 1.92
CA ARG A 122 6.82 -10.32 0.64
C ARG A 122 5.32 -10.61 0.79
N MET A 123 4.96 -11.57 1.64
CA MET A 123 3.57 -11.88 1.95
C MET A 123 2.86 -10.69 2.62
N ASN A 124 3.53 -10.03 3.58
CA ASN A 124 2.99 -8.86 4.26
C ASN A 124 2.84 -7.67 3.30
N ALA A 125 3.83 -7.38 2.47
CA ALA A 125 3.75 -6.34 1.44
C ALA A 125 2.58 -6.61 0.47
N LYS A 126 2.38 -7.86 0.03
CA LYS A 126 1.25 -8.25 -0.82
C LYS A 126 -0.11 -8.01 -0.14
N LEU A 127 -0.22 -8.30 1.16
CA LEU A 127 -1.44 -8.05 1.94
C LEU A 127 -1.73 -6.56 2.06
N TRP A 128 -0.71 -5.75 2.33
CA TRP A 128 -0.80 -4.29 2.34
C TRP A 128 -1.21 -3.75 0.97
N HIS A 129 -0.63 -4.25 -0.11
CA HIS A 129 -1.00 -3.88 -1.48
C HIS A 129 -2.50 -4.12 -1.75
N LYS A 130 -3.02 -5.29 -1.37
CA LYS A 130 -4.44 -5.63 -1.51
C LYS A 130 -5.33 -4.70 -0.66
N HIS A 131 -4.88 -4.32 0.53
CA HIS A 131 -5.60 -3.38 1.39
C HIS A 131 -5.62 -1.97 0.80
N CYS A 132 -4.47 -1.44 0.41
CA CYS A 132 -4.42 -0.08 -0.13
C CYS A 132 -5.16 0.01 -1.46
N ARG A 133 -5.11 -1.01 -2.32
CA ARG A 133 -5.92 -1.06 -3.56
C ARG A 133 -7.43 -1.02 -3.29
N ARG A 134 -7.89 -1.61 -2.18
CA ARG A 134 -9.29 -1.55 -1.78
C ARG A 134 -9.69 -0.13 -1.36
N LEU A 135 -8.88 0.53 -0.53
CA LEU A 135 -9.12 1.92 -0.14
C LEU A 135 -9.00 2.89 -1.31
N ALA A 136 -8.10 2.61 -2.25
CA ALA A 136 -7.86 3.44 -3.43
C ALA A 136 -9.13 3.64 -4.27
N LYS A 137 -9.99 2.61 -4.35
CA LYS A 137 -11.30 2.70 -5.04
C LYS A 137 -12.23 3.76 -4.44
N CYS A 138 -12.04 4.07 -3.17
CA CYS A 138 -12.82 5.06 -2.43
C CYS A 138 -12.19 6.45 -2.45
N CYS A 139 -10.96 6.58 -2.95
CA CYS A 139 -10.31 7.85 -3.11
C CYS A 139 -10.60 8.39 -4.53
N PRO A 140 -11.44 9.41 -4.67
CA PRO A 140 -11.79 9.94 -5.99
C PRO A 140 -10.58 10.51 -6.75
N VAL A 141 -9.61 11.10 -6.03
CA VAL A 141 -8.32 11.56 -6.58
C VAL A 141 -7.57 10.41 -7.23
N TYR A 142 -7.47 9.27 -6.53
CA TYR A 142 -6.80 8.09 -7.05
C TYR A 142 -7.49 7.54 -8.30
N ASN A 143 -8.82 7.48 -8.28
CA ASN A 143 -9.59 7.01 -9.43
C ASN A 143 -9.34 7.88 -10.66
N GLN A 144 -9.38 9.21 -10.54
CA GLN A 144 -9.04 10.10 -11.65
C GLN A 144 -7.60 9.91 -12.15
N LEU A 145 -6.61 9.77 -11.26
CA LEU A 145 -5.22 9.50 -11.64
C LEU A 145 -5.06 8.21 -12.45
N VAL A 146 -5.86 7.18 -12.15
CA VAL A 146 -5.85 5.91 -12.89
C VAL A 146 -6.62 6.01 -14.20
N HIS A 147 -7.75 6.72 -14.23
CA HIS A 147 -8.55 6.89 -15.45
C HIS A 147 -7.85 7.78 -16.49
N HIS A 148 -7.15 8.85 -16.08
CA HIS A 148 -6.34 9.66 -17.01
C HIS A 148 -5.18 8.87 -17.64
N LYS A 149 -4.66 7.82 -16.98
CA LYS A 149 -3.67 6.92 -17.59
C LYS A 149 -4.25 6.00 -18.67
N LEU A 150 -5.57 5.85 -18.77
CA LEU A 150 -6.25 4.98 -19.74
C LEU A 150 -6.74 5.74 -20.99
N THR A 151 -6.71 7.07 -20.98
CA THR A 151 -7.15 7.93 -22.10
C THR A 151 -5.98 8.61 -22.83
N SER A 152 -4.73 8.26 -22.49
CA SER A 152 -3.51 8.81 -23.10
C SER A 152 -2.79 7.80 -24.00
N PHE A 153 -3.54 6.88 -24.60
CA PHE A 153 -3.08 5.99 -25.67
C PHE A 153 -3.99 6.16 -26.88
#